data_AF-A0A3B8XMS0-F1
#
_entry.id   AF-A0A3B8XMS0-F1
#
_cell.length_a   1.000
_cell.length_b   1.000
_cell.length_c   1.000
_cell.angle_alpha   90.00
_cell.angle_beta   90.00
_cell.angle_gamma   90.00
#
_symmetry.space_group_name_H-M   'P 1'
#
loop_
_entity.id
_entity.type
_entity.pdbx_description
1 polymer ?
#
loop_
_entity_poly.entity_id
_entity_poly.type
_entity_poly.pdbx_seq_one_letter_code
_entity_poly.pdbx_strand_id
1 'polypeptide(L)'
;TDKRGRIEVDASLKTSADGIYAIGDVIAGPMLAHKAMEEGVALAERLAGHYGAVNYDVIPGVVYTSPEVASVGKTEEQLKEAGIEYNSGKFPFTA
;
A
#
# COMPACT_ATOMS: atom_id res chain seq x y z
N THR A 1 8.38 17.85 4.24
CA THR A 1 8.60 16.46 4.69
C THR A 1 7.84 16.30 5.97
N ASP A 2 7.24 15.15 6.18
CA ASP A 2 6.48 14.89 7.39
C ASP A 2 7.40 14.73 8.62
N LYS A 3 6.79 14.55 9.80
CA LYS A 3 7.51 14.35 11.08
C LYS A 3 8.40 13.09 11.10
N ARG A 4 8.25 12.19 10.13
CA ARG A 4 9.04 10.95 9.98
C ARG A 4 10.12 11.07 8.88
N GLY A 5 10.28 12.25 8.29
CA GLY A 5 11.29 12.52 7.25
C GLY A 5 10.87 12.09 5.84
N ARG A 6 9.61 11.71 5.62
CA ARG A 6 9.10 11.31 4.30
C ARG A 6 8.71 12.53 3.48
N ILE A 7 8.82 12.44 2.16
CA ILE A 7 8.30 13.48 1.25
C ILE A 7 6.78 13.41 1.29
N GLU A 8 6.16 14.58 1.49
CA GLU A 8 4.71 14.71 1.45
C GLU A 8 4.27 14.81 -0.01
N VAL A 9 3.28 14.00 -0.38
CA VAL A 9 2.68 13.96 -1.71
C VAL A 9 1.17 13.99 -1.62
N ASP A 10 0.53 14.48 -2.67
CA ASP A 10 -0.92 14.39 -2.84
C ASP A 10 -1.35 13.02 -3.40
N ALA A 11 -2.65 12.85 -3.68
CA ALA A 11 -3.20 11.62 -4.27
C ALA A 11 -2.66 11.33 -5.70
N SER A 12 -2.09 12.35 -6.36
CA SER A 12 -1.45 12.25 -7.66
C SER A 12 0.04 11.92 -7.56
N LEU A 13 0.59 11.69 -6.36
CA LEU A 13 2.00 11.47 -6.06
C LEU A 13 2.88 12.72 -6.29
N LYS A 14 2.26 13.90 -6.39
CA LYS A 14 2.94 15.17 -6.65
C LYS A 14 3.42 15.80 -5.35
N THR A 15 4.63 16.34 -5.36
CA THR A 15 5.20 17.10 -4.24
C THR A 15 4.73 18.56 -4.25
N SER A 16 5.18 19.36 -3.29
CA SER A 16 4.94 20.81 -3.31
C SER A 16 5.69 21.55 -4.42
N ALA A 17 6.73 20.95 -5.00
CA ALA A 17 7.47 21.52 -6.12
C ALA A 17 6.80 21.10 -7.45
N ASP A 18 6.57 22.08 -8.32
CA ASP A 18 5.90 21.83 -9.59
C ASP A 18 6.73 20.92 -10.51
N GLY A 19 6.06 19.98 -11.17
CA GLY A 19 6.69 18.95 -12.00
C GLY A 19 7.51 17.89 -11.23
N ILE A 20 7.57 17.93 -9.90
CA ILE A 20 8.33 16.97 -9.07
C ILE A 20 7.38 16.03 -8.34
N TYR A 21 7.70 14.73 -8.40
CA TYR A 21 6.91 13.63 -7.87
C TYR A 21 7.79 12.73 -6.98
N ALA A 22 7.17 11.97 -6.09
CA ALA A 22 7.85 11.00 -5.23
C ALA A 22 7.01 9.74 -5.04
N ILE A 23 7.67 8.57 -5.01
CA ILE A 23 7.04 7.24 -4.91
C ILE A 23 7.86 6.31 -4.02
N GLY A 24 7.29 5.16 -3.68
CA GLY A 24 7.96 4.08 -2.96
C GLY A 24 8.22 4.42 -1.50
N ASP A 25 9.41 4.04 -1.02
CA ASP A 25 9.79 4.08 0.40
C ASP A 25 9.98 5.50 0.96
N VAL A 26 10.16 6.50 0.09
CA VAL A 26 10.39 7.89 0.51
C VAL A 26 9.09 8.65 0.83
N ILE A 27 7.92 8.06 0.53
CA ILE A 27 6.60 8.64 0.80
C ILE A 27 5.81 7.80 1.82
N ALA A 28 4.60 8.24 2.17
CA ALA A 28 3.73 7.47 3.05
C ALA A 28 3.25 6.14 2.42
N GLY A 29 2.96 5.15 3.28
CA GLY A 29 2.47 3.82 2.90
C GLY A 29 3.41 2.68 3.34
N PRO A 30 3.07 1.42 3.00
CA PRO A 30 3.94 0.27 3.23
C PRO A 30 5.26 0.38 2.44
N MET A 31 6.37 0.04 3.07
CA MET A 31 7.71 0.01 2.44
C MET A 31 7.93 -1.36 1.81
N LEU A 32 7.29 -1.60 0.67
CA LEU A 32 7.26 -2.88 -0.04
C LEU A 32 7.65 -2.66 -1.51
N ALA A 33 8.42 -3.59 -2.07
CA ALA A 33 8.92 -3.48 -3.44
C ALA A 33 7.79 -3.35 -4.47
N HIS A 34 6.76 -4.19 -4.38
CA HIS A 34 5.62 -4.15 -5.30
C HIS A 34 4.74 -2.91 -5.12
N LYS A 35 4.68 -2.33 -3.91
CA LYS A 35 4.02 -1.03 -3.69
C LYS A 35 4.73 0.09 -4.47
N ALA A 36 6.07 0.15 -4.36
CA ALA A 36 6.86 1.14 -5.07
C ALA A 36 6.76 0.99 -6.60
N MET A 37 6.75 -0.26 -7.09
CA MET A 37 6.58 -0.58 -8.50
C MET A 37 5.22 -0.09 -9.03
N GLU A 38 4.14 -0.40 -8.33
CA GLU A 38 2.78 -0.04 -8.74
C GLU A 38 2.57 1.49 -8.76
N GLU A 39 3.12 2.21 -7.77
CA GLU A 39 3.12 3.68 -7.78
C GLU A 39 3.91 4.26 -8.96
N GLY A 40 5.01 3.62 -9.35
CA GLY A 40 5.79 4.01 -10.51
C GLY A 40 5.03 3.83 -11.82
N VAL A 41 4.34 2.70 -11.98
CA VAL A 41 3.47 2.45 -13.14
C VAL A 41 2.34 3.47 -13.18
N ALA A 42 1.61 3.64 -12.07
CA ALA A 42 0.49 4.57 -12.00
C ALA A 42 0.92 6.03 -12.27
N LEU A 43 2.09 6.44 -11.79
CA LEU A 43 2.64 7.77 -12.08
C LEU A 43 3.00 7.91 -13.57
N ALA A 44 3.67 6.91 -14.15
CA ALA A 44 4.06 6.94 -15.56
C ALA A 44 2.82 7.04 -16.48
N GLU A 45 1.76 6.28 -16.19
CA GLU A 45 0.49 6.36 -16.91
C GLU A 45 -0.14 7.75 -16.82
N ARG A 46 -0.17 8.36 -15.62
CA ARG A 46 -0.69 9.72 -15.42
C ARG A 46 0.10 10.76 -16.22
N LEU A 47 1.43 10.67 -16.21
CA LEU A 47 2.30 11.56 -16.97
C LEU A 47 2.09 11.40 -18.49
N ALA A 48 1.71 10.22 -18.95
CA ALA A 48 1.35 9.95 -20.34
C ALA A 48 -0.10 10.36 -20.70
N GLY A 49 -0.88 10.93 -19.77
CA GLY A 49 -2.28 11.31 -19.99
C GLY A 49 -3.28 10.16 -19.88
N HIS A 50 -2.86 9.03 -19.32
CA HIS A 50 -3.71 7.87 -19.03
C HIS A 50 -4.17 7.86 -17.57
N TYR A 51 -5.08 6.94 -17.24
CA TYR A 51 -5.54 6.72 -15.88
C TYR A 51 -4.63 5.70 -15.19
N GLY A 52 -3.96 6.11 -14.11
CA GLY A 52 -3.23 5.23 -13.20
C GLY A 52 -3.73 5.40 -11.77
N ALA A 53 -3.89 4.30 -11.04
CA ALA A 53 -4.35 4.32 -9.64
C ALA A 53 -3.77 3.13 -8.86
N VAL A 54 -3.51 3.36 -7.57
CA VAL A 54 -3.04 2.33 -6.64
C VAL A 54 -4.08 2.15 -5.56
N ASN A 55 -4.55 0.92 -5.36
CA ASN A 55 -5.40 0.59 -4.22
C ASN A 55 -4.55 0.02 -3.08
N TYR A 56 -4.24 0.87 -2.09
CA TYR A 56 -3.39 0.49 -0.96
C TYR A 56 -4.02 -0.56 -0.04
N ASP A 57 -5.35 -0.71 -0.03
CA ASP A 57 -6.05 -1.67 0.83
C ASP A 57 -5.84 -3.12 0.39
N VAL A 58 -5.33 -3.35 -0.83
CA VAL A 58 -5.15 -4.68 -1.42
C VAL A 58 -3.68 -5.00 -1.72
N ILE A 59 -2.74 -4.27 -1.12
CA ILE A 59 -1.31 -4.58 -1.22
C ILE A 59 -0.97 -5.70 -0.23
N PRO A 60 -0.51 -6.89 -0.69
CA PRO A 60 -0.17 -7.98 0.22
C PRO A 60 1.13 -7.71 0.97
N GLY A 61 1.23 -8.23 2.19
CA GLY A 61 2.48 -8.32 2.96
C GLY A 61 2.90 -9.77 3.12
N VAL A 62 4.21 -10.04 2.99
CA VAL A 62 4.77 -11.41 3.09
C VAL A 62 6.02 -11.42 3.97
N VAL A 63 6.11 -12.42 4.85
CA VAL A 63 7.29 -12.76 5.65
C VAL A 63 7.78 -14.14 5.21
N TYR A 64 8.99 -14.18 4.64
CA TYR A 64 9.59 -15.37 4.02
C TYR A 64 10.32 -16.29 5.01
N THR A 65 9.70 -16.55 6.16
CA THR A 65 10.17 -17.55 7.13
C THR A 65 9.73 -18.96 6.72
N SER A 66 10.07 -19.97 7.51
CA SER A 66 9.52 -21.33 7.36
C SER A 66 8.77 -21.73 8.64
N PRO A 67 7.42 -21.77 8.64
CA PRO A 67 6.53 -21.49 7.51
C PRO A 67 6.50 -20.01 7.12
N GLU A 68 6.10 -19.74 5.87
CA GLU A 68 5.86 -18.38 5.39
C GLU A 68 4.57 -17.82 6.00
N VAL A 69 4.47 -16.49 6.06
CA VAL A 69 3.27 -15.79 6.52
C VAL A 69 2.91 -14.70 5.51
N ALA A 70 1.66 -14.70 5.04
CA ALA A 70 1.15 -13.68 4.13
C ALA A 70 -0.24 -13.21 4.54
N SER A 71 -0.55 -11.95 4.26
CA SER A 71 -1.88 -11.37 4.47
C SER A 71 -2.15 -10.24 3.47
N VAL A 72 -3.44 -9.95 3.24
CA VAL A 72 -3.92 -8.84 2.42
C VAL A 72 -5.26 -8.37 2.99
N GLY A 73 -5.60 -7.09 2.79
CA GLY A 73 -6.83 -6.51 3.32
C GLY A 73 -6.73 -6.13 4.80
N LYS A 74 -7.89 -5.98 5.43
CA LYS A 74 -8.01 -5.53 6.82
C LYS A 74 -7.82 -6.68 7.80
N THR A 75 -7.21 -6.40 8.95
CA THR A 75 -7.18 -7.33 10.08
C THR A 75 -8.51 -7.32 10.83
N GLU A 76 -8.77 -8.36 11.64
CA GLU A 76 -9.97 -8.39 12.50
C GLU A 76 -10.00 -7.20 13.48
N GLU A 77 -8.84 -6.75 13.98
CA GLU A 77 -8.73 -5.58 14.86
C GLU A 77 -9.17 -4.31 14.15
N GLN A 78 -8.71 -4.09 12.92
CA GLN A 78 -9.09 -2.93 12.11
C GLN A 78 -10.60 -2.92 11.80
N LEU A 79 -11.20 -4.09 11.57
CA LEU A 79 -12.65 -4.21 11.37
C LEU A 79 -13.45 -3.89 12.64
N LYS A 80 -12.97 -4.37 13.80
CA LYS A 80 -13.58 -4.05 15.12
C LYS A 80 -13.50 -2.56 15.43
N GLU A 81 -12.34 -1.94 15.23
CA GLU A 81 -12.14 -0.50 15.44
C GLU A 81 -13.04 0.35 14.53
N ALA A 82 -13.27 -0.12 13.30
CA ALA A 82 -14.15 0.54 12.34
C ALA A 82 -15.65 0.24 12.57
N GLY A 83 -16.01 -0.62 13.54
CA GLY A 83 -17.40 -1.02 13.78
C GLY A 83 -18.03 -1.81 12.63
N ILE A 84 -17.22 -2.54 11.84
CA ILE A 84 -17.69 -3.31 10.69
C ILE A 84 -18.00 -4.74 11.16
N GLU A 85 -19.25 -5.17 10.98
CA GLU A 85 -19.63 -6.56 11.23
C GLU A 85 -18.95 -7.52 10.24
N TYR A 86 -18.43 -8.63 10.74
CA TYR A 86 -17.72 -9.62 9.94
C TYR A 86 -17.94 -11.04 10.47
N ASN A 87 -17.75 -12.03 9.59
CA ASN A 87 -17.68 -13.45 9.94
C ASN A 87 -16.23 -13.93 9.79
N SER A 88 -15.82 -14.93 10.58
CA SER A 88 -14.47 -15.52 10.50
C SER A 88 -14.51 -17.01 10.19
N GLY A 89 -13.57 -17.47 9.37
CA GLY A 89 -13.37 -18.87 9.00
C GLY A 89 -11.89 -19.22 9.06
N LYS A 90 -11.55 -20.42 9.56
CA LYS A 90 -10.17 -20.89 9.72
C LYS A 90 -10.08 -22.35 9.31
N PHE A 91 -9.01 -22.71 8.61
CA PHE A 91 -8.73 -24.08 8.19
C PHE A 91 -7.26 -24.42 8.46
N PRO A 92 -6.95 -25.49 9.20
CA PRO A 92 -5.58 -25.85 9.52
C PRO A 92 -4.89 -26.54 8.33
N PHE A 93 -3.60 -26.28 8.13
CA PHE A 93 -2.80 -26.95 7.10
C PHE A 93 -2.57 -28.44 7.34
N THR A 94 -2.87 -28.95 8.55
CA THR A 94 -2.67 -30.36 8.92
C THR A 94 -3.80 -31.30 8.45
N ALA A 95 -4.83 -30.77 7.80
CA ALA A 95 -6.00 -31.53 7.33
C ALA A 95 -5.71 -32.35 6.05
#